data_AF-A0A1H5PYR8-F1
#
_entry.id   AF-A0A1H5PYR8-F1
#
_cell.length_a   1.000
_cell.length_b   1.000
_cell.length_c   1.000
_cell.angle_alpha   90.00
_cell.angle_beta   90.00
_cell.angle_gamma   90.00
#
_symmetry.space_group_name_H-M   'P 1'
#
loop_
_entity.id
_entity.type
_entity.pdbx_description
1 polymer ?
#
loop_
_entity_poly.entity_id
_entity_poly.type
_entity_poly.pdbx_seq_one_letter_code
_entity_poly.pdbx_strand_id
1 'polypeptide(L)'
;MTITEVPRQAAPDTPVSAPPTAVSDAPGRVSGAPEFVSQTVNRNPIKPGRDRLMTLLSVAAALGGTLVGVIGFAMSYSTLSEVALSWGFSHGLAPWFPVGVDASIIAFLALDLYLIRKSTPWPLLRMAAHAMTAATVWFNASSQGEIGADPVRAASHGVMPVLFVIGVEAARRLFIAKAQLEAGTATDRIPLHRWILSPIGTPRIYRRMRLYGVTSYPEMIRREQELIGYEQWLRRKYNGDLKDASEDERLPMTMAAYGYTVAEALALPERQEREAQERAEDAERRRLEAETRQEEAKARAEAARLEAAGRLETVRARVDAETGQARAHARAQVNAAERAAEQEEAALETALLAEARARQAAADRKAADEREAAAAADVRAADLERQAAEKRRLAAEADRAAAAQTQAIETAEIAEARKRAAEADKAAAEIEEAARETRRRAAEIDRLAADEEERAATARANAQDAREREAEAELRAAEKRLAAAETERRAVEAEDAARLTPRQRAVRKVARMILAADGIAEQLPLAAIQRELGVTSAGTASEYRQEAADLLADGYRPEQ
;
A
#
# COMPACT_ATOMS: atom_id res chain seq x y z
N MET A 1 -49.29 -50.91 -46.63
CA MET A 1 -49.18 -51.96 -45.61
C MET A 1 -49.00 -51.28 -44.25
N THR A 2 -49.98 -51.52 -43.38
CA THR A 2 -50.04 -51.48 -41.90
C THR A 2 -48.79 -51.07 -41.10
N ILE A 3 -48.89 -50.01 -40.27
CA ILE A 3 -49.15 -49.99 -38.80
C ILE A 3 -47.93 -50.41 -37.96
N THR A 4 -47.40 -49.47 -37.16
CA THR A 4 -47.12 -49.74 -35.74
C THR A 4 -47.30 -48.48 -34.90
N GLU A 5 -47.89 -48.69 -33.72
CA GLU A 5 -48.41 -47.76 -32.71
C GLU A 5 -47.37 -46.91 -31.93
N VAL A 6 -47.93 -45.87 -31.32
CA VAL A 6 -47.48 -44.91 -30.28
C VAL A 6 -47.30 -45.62 -28.90
N PRO A 7 -46.90 -45.02 -27.72
CA PRO A 7 -46.80 -43.60 -27.33
C PRO A 7 -45.71 -43.13 -26.30
N ARG A 8 -45.77 -41.82 -26.00
CA ARG A 8 -45.40 -41.06 -24.76
C ARG A 8 -43.93 -40.73 -24.46
N GLN A 9 -43.65 -39.43 -24.38
CA GLN A 9 -43.59 -38.74 -23.07
C GLN A 9 -43.76 -37.22 -23.20
N ALA A 10 -44.36 -36.65 -22.16
CA ALA A 10 -44.85 -35.27 -22.06
C ALA A 10 -43.72 -34.26 -21.83
N ALA A 11 -43.83 -33.09 -22.45
CA ALA A 11 -43.10 -31.89 -22.04
C ALA A 11 -43.98 -31.12 -21.03
N PRO A 12 -43.42 -30.65 -19.90
CA PRO A 12 -44.19 -29.89 -18.92
C PRO A 12 -44.42 -28.44 -19.38
N ASP A 13 -45.69 -28.06 -19.29
CA ASP A 13 -46.29 -26.74 -19.14
C ASP A 13 -45.33 -25.54 -19.01
N THR A 14 -45.25 -24.75 -20.09
CA THR A 14 -44.96 -23.32 -20.01
C THR A 14 -46.13 -22.60 -19.32
N PRO A 15 -45.92 -21.84 -18.23
CA PRO A 15 -46.97 -20.98 -17.70
C PRO A 15 -47.19 -19.80 -18.65
N VAL A 16 -48.39 -19.76 -19.23
CA VAL A 16 -48.94 -18.65 -19.99
C VAL A 16 -48.99 -17.43 -19.07
N SER A 17 -48.37 -16.32 -19.50
CA SER A 17 -48.47 -15.03 -18.81
C SER A 17 -49.92 -14.56 -18.76
N ALA A 18 -50.40 -14.26 -17.56
CA ALA A 18 -51.69 -13.60 -17.36
C ALA A 18 -51.70 -12.19 -18.00
N PRO A 19 -52.84 -11.72 -18.53
CA PRO A 19 -52.96 -10.36 -19.04
C PRO A 19 -52.86 -9.35 -17.88
N PRO A 20 -52.31 -8.14 -18.12
CA PRO A 20 -52.12 -7.16 -17.07
C PRO A 20 -53.45 -6.66 -16.52
N THR A 21 -53.60 -6.71 -15.20
CA THR A 21 -54.68 -6.08 -14.45
C THR A 21 -54.67 -4.57 -14.70
N ALA A 22 -55.82 -4.01 -15.05
CA ALA A 22 -56.02 -2.57 -15.17
C ALA A 22 -55.82 -1.89 -13.81
N VAL A 23 -54.82 -1.01 -13.72
CA VAL A 23 -54.58 -0.15 -12.55
C VAL A 23 -55.41 1.12 -12.73
N SER A 24 -56.63 1.12 -12.22
CA SER A 24 -57.38 2.36 -11.95
C SER A 24 -57.21 2.70 -10.49
N ASP A 25 -56.30 3.64 -10.20
CA ASP A 25 -56.50 4.63 -9.15
C ASP A 25 -55.59 5.83 -9.42
N ALA A 26 -56.18 7.02 -9.42
CA ALA A 26 -55.48 8.28 -9.65
C ALA A 26 -54.58 8.60 -8.43
N PRO A 27 -53.32 9.00 -8.63
CA PRO A 27 -52.50 9.45 -7.51
C PRO A 27 -53.01 10.82 -7.04
N GLY A 28 -53.29 10.93 -5.73
CA GLY A 28 -53.54 12.21 -5.08
C GLY A 28 -52.36 13.16 -5.28
N ARG A 29 -52.65 14.47 -5.41
CA ARG A 29 -51.64 15.52 -5.53
C ARG A 29 -50.69 15.46 -4.33
N VAL A 30 -49.44 15.07 -4.57
CA VAL A 30 -48.33 15.28 -3.64
C VAL A 30 -47.64 16.58 -4.06
N SER A 31 -47.96 17.66 -3.36
CA SER A 31 -47.16 18.89 -3.38
C SER A 31 -45.97 18.65 -2.44
N GLY A 32 -44.82 18.28 -3.01
CA GLY A 32 -43.56 18.16 -2.30
C GLY A 32 -42.41 18.09 -3.30
N ALA A 33 -41.40 18.95 -3.12
CA ALA A 33 -40.16 18.88 -3.89
C ALA A 33 -39.55 17.48 -3.75
N PRO A 34 -39.01 16.87 -4.83
CA PRO A 34 -38.45 15.54 -4.73
C PRO A 34 -37.10 15.62 -3.99
N GLU A 35 -37.07 15.14 -2.74
CA GLU A 35 -35.84 14.73 -2.07
C GLU A 35 -35.26 13.50 -2.80
N PHE A 36 -34.63 13.70 -3.96
CA PHE A 36 -33.64 12.76 -4.46
C PHE A 36 -32.31 13.02 -3.73
N VAL A 37 -32.30 12.80 -2.42
CA VAL A 37 -31.05 12.56 -1.70
C VAL A 37 -30.75 11.09 -1.90
N SER A 38 -30.02 10.77 -2.98
CA SER A 38 -29.31 9.51 -3.06
C SER A 38 -28.34 9.53 -1.89
N GLN A 39 -28.74 8.98 -0.74
CA GLN A 39 -27.86 8.82 0.40
C GLN A 39 -26.62 8.12 -0.14
N THR A 40 -25.49 8.81 -0.05
CA THR A 40 -24.19 8.16 -0.21
C THR A 40 -24.22 6.99 0.74
N VAL A 41 -24.25 5.76 0.22
CA VAL A 41 -23.90 4.60 1.01
C VAL A 41 -22.49 4.89 1.47
N ASN A 42 -22.38 5.40 2.70
CA ASN A 42 -21.13 5.57 3.40
C ASN A 42 -20.65 4.15 3.65
N ARG A 43 -20.01 3.56 2.64
CA ARG A 43 -19.25 2.35 2.82
C ARG A 43 -18.15 2.77 3.78
N ASN A 44 -18.34 2.40 5.05
CA ASN A 44 -17.28 2.41 6.03
C ASN A 44 -16.01 1.94 5.32
N PRO A 45 -14.94 2.74 5.29
CA PRO A 45 -13.69 2.28 4.71
C PRO A 45 -13.34 1.00 5.44
N ILE A 46 -13.37 -0.12 4.72
CA ILE A 46 -12.88 -1.40 5.23
C ILE A 46 -11.43 -1.10 5.59
N LYS A 47 -11.15 -0.89 6.88
CA LYS A 47 -9.78 -0.76 7.37
C LYS A 47 -9.09 -2.03 6.89
N PRO A 48 -8.04 -1.93 6.05
CA PRO A 48 -7.35 -3.12 5.59
C PRO A 48 -6.78 -3.76 6.85
N GLY A 49 -7.42 -4.85 7.30
CA GLY A 49 -6.80 -5.73 8.27
C GLY A 49 -5.44 -6.09 7.70
N ARG A 50 -4.40 -6.09 8.54
CA ARG A 50 -3.07 -6.56 8.16
C ARG A 50 -3.22 -7.95 7.58
N ASP A 51 -3.28 -8.04 6.27
CA ASP A 51 -3.53 -9.28 5.58
C ASP A 51 -2.24 -10.09 5.71
N ARG A 52 -2.26 -11.03 6.65
CA ARG A 52 -1.11 -11.88 6.98
C ARG A 52 -0.65 -12.64 5.75
N LEU A 53 -1.59 -13.01 4.87
CA LEU A 53 -1.30 -13.61 3.58
C LEU A 53 -0.51 -12.65 2.70
N MET A 54 -0.98 -11.42 2.50
CA MET A 54 -0.25 -10.41 1.70
C MET A 54 1.13 -10.08 2.27
N THR A 55 1.26 -10.05 3.59
CA THR A 55 2.55 -9.84 4.26
C THR A 55 3.50 -11.00 3.97
N LEU A 56 3.01 -12.24 4.10
CA LEU A 56 3.78 -13.44 3.82
C LEU A 56 4.17 -13.56 2.34
N LEU A 57 3.26 -13.24 1.41
CA LEU A 57 3.54 -13.14 -0.01
C LEU A 57 4.60 -12.08 -0.31
N SER A 58 4.55 -10.93 0.35
CA SER A 58 5.55 -9.87 0.18
C SER A 58 6.94 -10.32 0.65
N VAL A 59 7.01 -11.01 1.79
CA VAL A 59 8.26 -11.57 2.31
C VAL A 59 8.79 -12.69 1.40
N ALA A 60 7.93 -13.61 0.96
CA ALA A 60 8.29 -14.67 0.03
C ALA A 60 8.79 -14.12 -1.31
N ALA A 61 8.12 -13.09 -1.86
CA ALA A 61 8.54 -12.42 -3.08
C ALA A 61 9.89 -11.70 -2.91
N ALA A 62 10.13 -11.06 -1.76
CA ALA A 62 11.40 -10.39 -1.48
C ALA A 62 12.56 -11.40 -1.36
N LEU A 63 12.37 -12.49 -0.61
CA LEU A 63 13.37 -13.55 -0.46
C LEU A 63 13.62 -14.30 -1.76
N GLY A 64 12.54 -14.75 -2.43
CA GLY A 64 12.62 -15.45 -3.71
C GLY A 64 13.24 -14.59 -4.81
N GLY A 65 12.83 -13.32 -4.91
CA GLY A 65 13.39 -12.36 -5.86
C GLY A 65 14.88 -12.09 -5.62
N THR A 66 15.29 -11.97 -4.36
CA THR A 66 16.71 -11.81 -3.99
C THR A 66 17.51 -13.05 -4.37
N LEU A 67 17.01 -14.25 -4.06
CA LEU A 67 17.66 -15.51 -4.41
C LEU A 67 17.82 -15.67 -5.93
N VAL A 68 16.75 -15.44 -6.70
CA VAL A 68 16.79 -15.48 -8.17
C VAL A 68 17.78 -14.46 -8.72
N GLY A 69 17.83 -13.25 -8.14
CA GLY A 69 18.80 -12.22 -8.51
C GLY A 69 20.24 -12.66 -8.28
N VAL A 70 20.55 -13.26 -7.13
CA VAL A 70 21.90 -13.78 -6.79
C VAL A 70 22.31 -14.90 -7.74
N ILE A 71 21.41 -15.85 -8.02
CA ILE A 71 21.68 -16.95 -8.96
C ILE A 71 21.90 -16.42 -10.38
N GLY A 72 21.04 -15.49 -10.82
CA GLY A 72 21.18 -14.85 -12.13
C GLY A 72 22.49 -14.08 -12.27
N PHE A 73 22.90 -13.35 -11.23
CA PHE A 73 24.19 -12.69 -11.16
C PHE A 73 25.34 -13.69 -11.29
N ALA A 74 25.32 -14.77 -10.50
CA ALA A 74 26.37 -15.79 -10.52
C ALA A 74 26.51 -16.46 -11.89
N MET A 75 25.40 -16.80 -12.55
CA MET A 75 25.42 -17.38 -13.91
C MET A 75 25.89 -16.38 -14.98
N SER A 76 25.60 -15.10 -14.80
CA SER A 76 25.99 -14.03 -15.73
C SER A 76 27.44 -13.59 -15.54
N TYR A 77 28.00 -13.78 -14.35
CA TYR A 77 29.31 -13.25 -13.95
C TYR A 77 30.48 -13.76 -14.81
N SER A 78 30.63 -15.08 -14.94
CA SER A 78 31.72 -15.66 -15.75
C SER A 78 31.63 -15.23 -17.21
N THR A 79 30.40 -15.23 -17.74
CA THR A 79 30.06 -14.84 -19.10
C THR A 79 30.50 -13.41 -19.42
N LEU A 80 30.11 -12.42 -18.61
CA LEU A 80 30.53 -11.04 -18.84
C LEU A 80 32.03 -10.83 -18.60
N SER A 81 32.64 -11.58 -17.68
CA SER A 81 34.08 -11.54 -17.43
C SER A 81 34.86 -12.04 -18.67
N GLU A 82 34.42 -13.13 -19.30
CA GLU A 82 35.00 -13.63 -20.56
C GLU A 82 34.80 -12.65 -21.72
N VAL A 83 33.63 -12.02 -21.81
CA VAL A 83 33.37 -10.96 -22.81
C VAL A 83 34.32 -9.78 -22.60
N ALA A 84 34.55 -9.35 -21.36
CA ALA A 84 35.50 -8.28 -21.07
C ALA A 84 36.93 -8.66 -21.47
N LEU A 85 37.35 -9.90 -21.23
CA LEU A 85 38.64 -10.41 -21.74
C LEU A 85 38.72 -10.33 -23.26
N SER A 86 37.64 -10.68 -23.97
CA SER A 86 37.60 -10.59 -25.45
C SER A 86 37.74 -9.16 -25.97
N TRP A 87 37.36 -8.16 -25.17
CA TRP A 87 37.53 -6.73 -25.48
C TRP A 87 38.91 -6.17 -25.08
N GLY A 88 39.81 -7.00 -24.56
CA GLY A 88 41.17 -6.60 -24.20
C GLY A 88 41.35 -6.13 -22.77
N PHE A 89 40.38 -6.38 -21.87
CA PHE A 89 40.59 -6.15 -20.44
C PHE A 89 41.63 -7.14 -19.89
N SER A 90 42.45 -6.70 -18.94
CA SER A 90 43.43 -7.57 -18.30
C SER A 90 42.75 -8.65 -17.44
N HIS A 91 43.43 -9.77 -17.20
CA HIS A 91 42.91 -10.84 -16.30
C HIS A 91 42.59 -10.35 -14.89
N GLY A 92 43.22 -9.25 -14.44
CA GLY A 92 42.89 -8.62 -13.16
C GLY A 92 41.66 -7.70 -13.21
N LEU A 93 41.33 -7.11 -14.37
CA LEU A 93 40.23 -6.15 -14.51
C LEU A 93 38.93 -6.78 -15.05
N ALA A 94 39.02 -7.82 -15.88
CA ALA A 94 37.86 -8.46 -16.47
C ALA A 94 36.83 -8.98 -15.43
N PRO A 95 37.23 -9.55 -14.27
CA PRO A 95 36.29 -9.96 -13.23
C PRO A 95 35.49 -8.79 -12.62
N TRP A 96 36.01 -7.56 -12.70
CA TRP A 96 35.34 -6.36 -12.18
C TRP A 96 34.32 -5.77 -13.15
N PHE A 97 34.37 -6.13 -14.43
CA PHE A 97 33.45 -5.61 -15.44
C PHE A 97 31.97 -5.96 -15.14
N PRO A 98 31.60 -7.24 -14.90
CA PRO A 98 30.23 -7.58 -14.50
C PRO A 98 29.78 -6.85 -13.24
N VAL A 99 30.66 -6.74 -12.25
CA VAL A 99 30.39 -6.05 -10.97
C VAL A 99 30.09 -4.57 -11.22
N GLY A 100 30.89 -3.89 -12.05
CA GLY A 100 30.70 -2.48 -12.38
C GLY A 100 29.38 -2.21 -13.12
N VAL A 101 29.02 -3.07 -14.07
CA VAL A 101 27.75 -2.97 -14.82
C VAL A 101 26.55 -3.12 -13.88
N ASP A 102 26.51 -4.19 -13.09
CA ASP A 102 25.35 -4.47 -12.23
C ASP A 102 25.26 -3.51 -11.04
N ALA A 103 26.39 -3.10 -10.45
CA ALA A 103 26.41 -2.05 -9.44
C ALA A 103 25.86 -0.73 -9.98
N SER A 104 26.15 -0.39 -11.23
CA SER A 104 25.60 0.81 -11.89
C SER A 104 24.09 0.69 -12.13
N ILE A 105 23.61 -0.48 -12.56
CA ILE A 105 22.16 -0.75 -12.70
C ILE A 105 21.46 -0.56 -11.35
N ILE A 106 21.97 -1.18 -10.29
CA ILE A 106 21.41 -1.07 -8.93
C ILE A 106 21.45 0.39 -8.45
N ALA A 107 22.56 1.11 -8.65
CA ALA A 107 22.70 2.51 -8.26
C ALA A 107 21.68 3.42 -8.96
N PHE A 108 21.49 3.27 -10.27
CA PHE A 108 20.51 4.06 -11.03
C PHE A 108 19.07 3.75 -10.62
N LEU A 109 18.74 2.47 -10.37
CA LEU A 109 17.41 2.08 -9.89
C LEU A 109 17.14 2.58 -8.47
N ALA A 110 18.13 2.50 -7.57
CA ALA A 110 18.03 3.02 -6.21
C ALA A 110 17.84 4.55 -6.22
N LEU A 111 18.59 5.26 -7.07
CA LEU A 111 18.46 6.70 -7.23
C LEU A 111 17.11 7.09 -7.85
N ASP A 112 16.60 6.32 -8.84
CA ASP A 112 15.25 6.53 -9.39
C ASP A 112 14.18 6.39 -8.30
N LEU A 113 14.25 5.35 -7.47
CA LEU A 113 13.33 5.17 -6.33
C LEU A 113 13.44 6.31 -5.30
N TYR A 114 14.67 6.75 -4.99
CA TYR A 114 14.90 7.90 -4.11
C TYR A 114 14.26 9.18 -4.65
N LEU A 115 14.43 9.46 -5.95
CA LEU A 115 13.89 10.64 -6.61
C LEU A 115 12.36 10.60 -6.71
N ILE A 116 11.77 9.42 -6.94
CA ILE A 116 10.31 9.21 -6.85
C ILE A 116 9.82 9.52 -5.45
N ARG A 117 10.54 9.08 -4.42
CA ARG A 117 10.20 9.34 -3.01
C ARG A 117 10.26 10.83 -2.66
N LYS A 118 11.03 11.63 -3.41
CA LYS A 118 11.13 13.09 -3.33
C LYS A 118 10.22 13.84 -4.30
N SER A 119 9.33 13.15 -5.02
CA SER A 119 8.42 13.74 -6.01
C SER A 119 9.13 14.42 -7.19
N THR A 120 10.38 14.05 -7.49
CA THR A 120 11.18 14.60 -8.60
C THR A 120 11.66 13.47 -9.51
N PRO A 121 10.77 12.69 -10.15
CA PRO A 121 11.17 11.54 -10.96
C PRO A 121 12.03 11.99 -12.14
N TRP A 122 13.16 11.30 -12.37
CA TRP A 122 14.05 11.57 -13.50
C TRP A 122 14.13 10.35 -14.42
N PRO A 123 13.30 10.29 -15.49
CA PRO A 123 13.19 9.11 -16.34
C PRO A 123 14.49 8.68 -17.02
N LEU A 124 15.49 9.58 -17.10
CA LEU A 124 16.78 9.29 -17.72
C LEU A 124 17.56 8.21 -16.95
N LEU A 125 17.54 8.24 -15.61
CA LEU A 125 18.17 7.19 -14.79
C LEU A 125 17.58 5.82 -15.11
N ARG A 126 16.26 5.77 -15.27
CA ARG A 126 15.54 4.56 -15.65
C ARG A 126 15.90 4.12 -17.07
N MET A 127 15.95 5.03 -18.03
CA MET A 127 16.34 4.69 -19.41
C MET A 127 17.77 4.17 -19.46
N ALA A 128 18.69 4.77 -18.70
CA ALA A 128 20.07 4.31 -18.58
C ALA A 128 20.16 2.91 -17.95
N ALA A 129 19.42 2.64 -16.86
CA ALA A 129 19.36 1.31 -16.25
C ALA A 129 18.83 0.25 -17.24
N HIS A 130 17.73 0.53 -17.95
CA HIS A 130 17.19 -0.40 -18.94
C HIS A 130 18.14 -0.62 -20.13
N ALA A 131 18.82 0.43 -20.59
CA ALA A 131 19.80 0.31 -21.66
C ALA A 131 20.98 -0.57 -21.25
N MET A 132 21.49 -0.38 -20.03
CA MET A 132 22.55 -1.24 -19.48
C MET A 132 22.07 -2.68 -19.31
N THR A 133 20.85 -2.92 -18.78
CA THR A 133 20.35 -4.29 -18.68
C THR A 133 20.11 -4.93 -20.05
N ALA A 134 19.63 -4.17 -21.04
CA ALA A 134 19.52 -4.66 -22.42
C ALA A 134 20.89 -5.06 -22.98
N ALA A 135 21.95 -4.30 -22.69
CA ALA A 135 23.31 -4.67 -23.02
C ALA A 135 23.75 -5.96 -22.29
N THR A 136 23.47 -6.10 -20.98
CA THR A 136 23.73 -7.32 -20.21
C THR A 136 23.02 -8.54 -20.81
N VAL A 137 21.75 -8.41 -21.21
CA VAL A 137 20.99 -9.47 -21.90
C VAL A 137 21.67 -9.84 -23.22
N TRP A 138 22.06 -8.84 -24.02
CA TRP A 138 22.75 -9.05 -25.29
C TRP A 138 24.07 -9.81 -25.10
N PHE A 139 24.93 -9.39 -24.18
CA PHE A 139 26.23 -10.04 -23.94
C PHE A 139 26.07 -11.47 -23.45
N ASN A 140 25.10 -11.73 -22.56
CA ASN A 140 24.81 -13.09 -22.14
C ASN A 140 24.30 -13.95 -23.31
N ALA A 141 23.36 -13.43 -24.11
CA ALA A 141 22.80 -14.15 -25.25
C ALA A 141 23.83 -14.41 -26.37
N SER A 142 24.79 -13.51 -26.57
CA SER A 142 25.82 -13.63 -27.61
C SER A 142 27.09 -14.37 -27.17
N SER A 143 27.17 -14.80 -25.91
CA SER A 143 28.40 -15.33 -25.32
C SER A 143 28.89 -16.65 -25.90
N GLN A 144 28.00 -17.42 -26.54
CA GLN A 144 28.29 -18.75 -27.07
C GLN A 144 28.11 -18.84 -28.60
N GLY A 145 28.05 -17.70 -29.30
CA GLY A 145 27.92 -17.62 -30.76
C GLY A 145 26.89 -16.59 -31.25
N GLU A 146 26.58 -16.63 -32.55
CA GLU A 146 25.52 -15.79 -33.13
C GLU A 146 24.15 -16.19 -32.59
N ILE A 147 23.37 -15.20 -32.13
CA ILE A 147 22.04 -15.40 -31.53
C ILE A 147 21.10 -16.18 -32.47
N GLY A 148 21.25 -16.01 -33.78
CA GLY A 148 20.44 -16.69 -34.79
C GLY A 148 20.81 -18.15 -35.04
N ALA A 149 22.02 -18.58 -34.66
CA ALA A 149 22.51 -19.94 -34.91
C ALA A 149 21.95 -20.97 -33.92
N ASP A 150 21.79 -20.59 -32.66
CA ASP A 150 21.13 -21.40 -31.62
C ASP A 150 20.29 -20.51 -30.69
N PRO A 151 19.02 -20.25 -31.06
CA PRO A 151 18.13 -19.38 -30.29
C PRO A 151 17.84 -19.90 -28.87
N VAL A 152 17.84 -21.21 -28.66
CA VAL A 152 17.55 -21.82 -27.35
C VAL A 152 18.70 -21.59 -26.40
N ARG A 153 19.93 -21.81 -26.85
CA ARG A 153 21.15 -21.53 -26.08
C ARG A 153 21.32 -20.03 -25.80
N ALA A 154 21.06 -19.17 -26.78
CA ALA A 154 21.08 -17.71 -26.56
C ALA A 154 20.03 -17.30 -25.52
N ALA A 155 18.82 -17.86 -25.59
CA ALA A 155 17.77 -17.61 -24.61
C ALA A 155 18.12 -18.10 -23.21
N SER A 156 18.76 -19.28 -23.06
CA SER A 156 19.10 -19.83 -21.74
C SER A 156 20.06 -18.95 -20.96
N HIS A 157 20.95 -18.23 -21.63
CA HIS A 157 21.85 -17.26 -21.00
C HIS A 157 21.22 -15.86 -20.89
N GLY A 158 20.39 -15.45 -21.85
CA GLY A 158 19.77 -14.11 -21.87
C GLY A 158 18.52 -13.93 -20.99
N VAL A 159 17.85 -15.01 -20.56
CA VAL A 159 16.55 -14.89 -19.85
C VAL A 159 16.69 -14.40 -18.40
N MET A 160 17.80 -14.74 -17.73
CA MET A 160 17.96 -14.44 -16.31
C MET A 160 17.97 -12.92 -16.02
N PRO A 161 18.71 -12.08 -16.77
CA PRO A 161 18.61 -10.63 -16.60
C PRO A 161 17.22 -10.06 -16.98
N VAL A 162 16.49 -10.68 -17.91
CA VAL A 162 15.11 -10.26 -18.24
C VAL A 162 14.18 -10.48 -17.04
N LEU A 163 14.26 -11.64 -16.38
CA LEU A 163 13.48 -11.93 -15.18
C LEU A 163 13.80 -10.95 -14.05
N PHE A 164 15.07 -10.57 -13.89
CA PHE A 164 15.48 -9.53 -12.94
C PHE A 164 14.79 -8.19 -13.22
N VAL A 165 14.79 -7.71 -14.47
CA VAL A 165 14.10 -6.45 -14.85
C VAL A 165 12.62 -6.50 -14.54
N ILE A 166 11.95 -7.61 -14.86
CA ILE A 166 10.53 -7.80 -14.57
C ILE A 166 10.27 -7.72 -13.07
N GLY A 167 11.09 -8.39 -12.25
CA GLY A 167 10.98 -8.37 -10.79
C GLY A 167 11.16 -6.97 -10.20
N VAL A 168 12.20 -6.24 -10.65
CA VAL A 168 12.46 -4.85 -10.23
C VAL A 168 11.33 -3.93 -10.66
N GLU A 169 10.83 -4.04 -11.88
CA GLU A 169 9.75 -3.19 -12.39
C GLU A 169 8.43 -3.47 -11.64
N ALA A 170 8.17 -4.72 -11.27
CA ALA A 170 7.03 -5.08 -10.42
C ALA A 170 7.16 -4.45 -9.02
N ALA A 171 8.33 -4.58 -8.37
CA ALA A 171 8.59 -3.95 -7.08
C ALA A 171 8.42 -2.42 -7.15
N ARG A 172 8.98 -1.79 -8.19
CA ARG A 172 8.86 -0.35 -8.43
C ARG A 172 7.40 0.09 -8.57
N ARG A 173 6.58 -0.64 -9.32
CA ARG A 173 5.14 -0.34 -9.45
C ARG A 173 4.44 -0.36 -8.09
N LEU A 174 4.77 -1.31 -7.21
CA LEU A 174 4.25 -1.38 -5.86
C LEU A 174 4.72 -0.19 -5.00
N PHE A 175 6.00 0.18 -5.07
CA PHE A 175 6.53 1.33 -4.35
C PHE A 175 5.89 2.65 -4.79
N ILE A 176 5.72 2.87 -6.10
CA ILE A 176 5.04 4.07 -6.63
C ILE A 176 3.59 4.10 -6.17
N ALA A 177 2.87 2.99 -6.28
CA ALA A 177 1.48 2.92 -5.83
C ALA A 177 1.37 3.26 -4.34
N LYS A 178 2.25 2.70 -3.51
CA LYS A 178 2.30 3.01 -2.07
C LYS A 178 2.63 4.47 -1.80
N ALA A 179 3.64 5.03 -2.46
CA ALA A 179 4.02 6.43 -2.30
C ALA A 179 2.89 7.39 -2.72
N GLN A 180 2.17 7.07 -3.80
CA GLN A 180 1.01 7.85 -4.24
C GLN A 180 -0.15 7.78 -3.26
N LEU A 181 -0.40 6.61 -2.67
CA LEU A 181 -1.40 6.43 -1.61
C LEU A 181 -1.04 7.22 -0.35
N GLU A 182 0.21 7.14 0.11
CA GLU A 182 0.70 7.91 1.28
C GLU A 182 0.66 9.42 1.04
N ALA A 183 0.93 9.88 -0.18
CA ALA A 183 0.88 11.28 -0.55
C ALA A 183 -0.53 11.80 -0.88
N GLY A 184 -1.56 10.93 -0.88
CA GLY A 184 -2.92 11.30 -1.29
C GLY A 184 -3.05 11.69 -2.78
N THR A 185 -2.09 11.29 -3.63
CA THR A 185 -2.06 11.61 -5.07
C THR A 185 -2.46 10.42 -5.94
N ALA A 186 -2.88 9.32 -5.33
CA ALA A 186 -3.37 8.14 -6.04
C ALA A 186 -4.53 8.51 -6.97
N THR A 187 -4.37 8.15 -8.25
CA THR A 187 -5.37 8.39 -9.30
C THR A 187 -5.76 7.07 -9.93
N ASP A 188 -7.06 6.80 -9.99
CA ASP A 188 -7.61 5.63 -10.66
C ASP A 188 -7.38 5.73 -12.17
N ARG A 189 -7.07 4.57 -12.77
CA ARG A 189 -7.00 4.44 -14.23
C ARG A 189 -8.37 4.08 -14.79
N ILE A 190 -8.70 4.64 -15.95
CA ILE A 190 -9.85 4.19 -16.72
C ILE A 190 -9.57 2.75 -17.20
N PRO A 191 -10.46 1.78 -16.96
CA PRO A 191 -10.27 0.40 -17.38
C PRO A 191 -9.98 0.28 -18.88
N LEU A 192 -8.98 -0.55 -19.24
CA LEU A 192 -8.52 -0.72 -20.62
C LEU A 192 -9.67 -1.15 -21.56
N HIS A 193 -10.57 -2.03 -21.10
CA HIS A 193 -11.71 -2.47 -21.90
C HIS A 193 -12.62 -1.31 -22.33
N ARG A 194 -12.73 -0.24 -21.54
CA ARG A 194 -13.59 0.91 -21.89
C ARG A 194 -13.04 1.68 -23.09
N TRP A 195 -11.72 1.74 -23.25
CA TRP A 195 -11.09 2.35 -24.43
C TRP A 195 -11.49 1.65 -25.73
N ILE A 196 -11.71 0.34 -25.68
CA ILE A 196 -12.16 -0.47 -26.82
C ILE A 196 -13.67 -0.37 -27.01
N LEU A 197 -14.44 -0.49 -25.91
CA LEU A 197 -15.90 -0.54 -25.95
C LEU A 197 -16.56 0.83 -26.10
N SER A 198 -15.89 1.91 -25.72
CA SER A 198 -16.37 3.29 -25.82
C SER A 198 -15.22 4.21 -26.27
N PRO A 199 -14.79 4.10 -27.53
CA PRO A 199 -13.62 4.83 -28.03
C PRO A 199 -13.84 6.35 -28.08
N ILE A 200 -15.09 6.82 -28.11
CA ILE A 200 -15.43 8.24 -28.14
C ILE A 200 -15.76 8.78 -26.73
N GLY A 201 -16.46 7.99 -25.91
CA GLY A 201 -16.85 8.40 -24.56
C GLY A 201 -15.66 8.41 -23.59
N THR A 202 -14.75 7.45 -23.73
CA THR A 202 -13.60 7.31 -22.83
C THR A 202 -12.63 8.50 -22.86
N PRO A 203 -12.20 9.02 -24.03
CA PRO A 203 -11.37 10.23 -24.09
C PRO A 203 -12.03 11.46 -23.44
N ARG A 204 -13.36 11.60 -23.54
CA ARG A 204 -14.11 12.68 -22.89
C ARG A 204 -14.02 12.60 -21.36
N ILE A 205 -14.19 11.40 -20.80
CA ILE A 205 -14.07 11.14 -19.36
C ILE A 205 -12.64 11.39 -18.91
N TYR A 206 -11.66 10.86 -19.63
CA TYR A 206 -10.25 11.10 -19.34
C TYR A 206 -9.93 12.59 -19.28
N ARG A 207 -10.37 13.35 -20.30
CA ARG A 207 -10.17 14.80 -20.32
C ARG A 207 -10.80 15.50 -19.13
N ARG A 208 -12.05 15.17 -18.75
CA ARG A 208 -12.71 15.77 -17.57
C ARG A 208 -11.99 15.43 -16.27
N MET A 209 -11.60 14.16 -16.07
CA MET A 209 -10.83 13.75 -14.90
C MET A 209 -9.53 14.55 -14.77
N ARG A 210 -8.80 14.74 -15.88
CA ARG A 210 -7.52 15.47 -15.89
C ARG A 210 -7.67 16.98 -15.72
N LEU A 211 -8.71 17.58 -16.30
CA LEU A 211 -8.92 19.04 -16.23
C LEU A 211 -9.47 19.49 -14.88
N TYR A 212 -10.33 18.68 -14.24
CA TYR A 212 -10.98 19.07 -12.99
C TYR A 212 -10.40 18.35 -11.76
N GLY A 213 -9.28 17.65 -11.92
CA GLY A 213 -8.59 16.98 -10.81
C GLY A 213 -9.39 15.86 -10.16
N VAL A 214 -10.33 15.23 -10.87
CA VAL A 214 -11.09 14.07 -10.35
C VAL A 214 -10.17 12.85 -10.41
N THR A 215 -9.65 12.45 -9.25
CA THR A 215 -8.69 11.34 -9.13
C THR A 215 -9.35 9.96 -9.16
N SER A 216 -10.66 9.86 -8.94
CA SER A 216 -11.37 8.58 -8.90
C SER A 216 -12.22 8.34 -10.14
N TYR A 217 -12.04 7.18 -10.77
CA TYR A 217 -12.80 6.79 -11.96
C TYR A 217 -14.26 6.46 -11.62
N PRO A 218 -14.57 5.63 -10.59
CA PRO A 218 -15.95 5.43 -10.14
C PRO A 218 -16.67 6.72 -9.81
N GLU A 219 -15.97 7.69 -9.21
CA GLU A 219 -16.53 9.00 -8.91
C GLU A 219 -16.92 9.76 -10.19
N MET A 220 -16.04 9.79 -11.20
CA MET A 220 -16.36 10.45 -12.47
C MET A 220 -17.55 9.79 -13.18
N ILE A 221 -17.65 8.45 -13.14
CA ILE A 221 -18.80 7.73 -13.70
C ILE A 221 -20.09 8.09 -12.94
N ARG A 222 -20.03 8.18 -11.61
CA ARG A 222 -21.17 8.61 -10.79
C ARG A 222 -21.62 10.02 -11.18
N ARG A 223 -20.71 10.99 -11.30
CA ARG A 223 -21.04 12.36 -11.74
C ARG A 223 -21.69 12.39 -13.12
N GLU A 224 -21.21 11.57 -14.06
CA GLU A 224 -21.80 11.45 -15.39
C GLU A 224 -23.21 10.85 -15.33
N GLN A 225 -23.42 9.81 -14.52
CA GLN A 225 -24.73 9.19 -14.31
C GLN A 225 -25.72 10.14 -13.62
N GLU A 226 -25.29 10.88 -12.60
CA GLU A 226 -26.10 11.90 -11.91
C GLU A 226 -26.53 13.00 -12.88
N LEU A 227 -25.61 13.49 -13.72
CA LEU A 227 -25.93 14.52 -14.71
C LEU A 227 -26.92 14.02 -15.76
N ILE A 228 -26.73 12.81 -16.28
CA ILE A 228 -27.66 12.20 -17.23
C ILE A 228 -29.03 11.99 -16.57
N GLY A 229 -29.06 11.45 -15.34
CA GLY A 229 -30.28 11.24 -14.58
C GLY A 229 -31.04 12.53 -14.32
N TYR A 230 -30.31 13.60 -13.95
CA TYR A 230 -30.85 14.92 -13.74
C TYR A 230 -31.42 15.52 -15.04
N GLU A 231 -30.71 15.39 -16.17
CA GLU A 231 -31.22 15.82 -17.47
C GLU A 231 -32.52 15.11 -17.86
N GLN A 232 -32.59 13.79 -17.66
CA GLN A 232 -33.80 13.02 -17.96
C GLN A 232 -34.96 13.39 -17.04
N TRP A 233 -34.68 13.61 -15.75
CA TRP A 233 -35.68 14.11 -14.81
C TRP A 233 -36.21 15.48 -15.23
N LEU A 234 -35.34 16.39 -15.65
CA LEU A 234 -35.71 17.74 -16.08
C LEU A 234 -36.53 17.71 -17.38
N ARG A 235 -36.11 16.89 -18.36
CA ARG A 235 -36.91 16.63 -19.58
C ARG A 235 -38.29 16.10 -19.24
N ARG A 236 -38.41 15.17 -18.29
CA ARG A 236 -39.71 14.64 -17.86
C ARG A 236 -40.57 15.72 -17.20
N LYS A 237 -39.98 16.60 -16.39
CA LYS A 237 -40.67 17.71 -15.73
C LYS A 237 -41.25 18.71 -16.73
N TYR A 238 -40.53 18.98 -17.82
CA TYR A 238 -40.90 19.96 -18.85
C TYR A 238 -41.35 19.33 -20.18
N ASN A 239 -41.94 18.13 -20.15
CA ASN A 239 -42.49 17.45 -21.33
C ASN A 239 -41.53 17.34 -22.53
N GLY A 240 -40.22 17.26 -22.27
CA GLY A 240 -39.16 17.16 -23.25
C GLY A 240 -38.52 18.49 -23.66
N ASP A 241 -39.13 19.65 -23.35
CA ASP A 241 -38.56 20.96 -23.68
C ASP A 241 -37.77 21.54 -22.50
N LEU A 242 -36.45 21.42 -22.58
CA LEU A 242 -35.53 21.97 -21.57
C LEU A 242 -35.50 23.49 -21.53
N LYS A 243 -36.05 24.20 -22.52
CA LYS A 243 -36.07 25.67 -22.55
C LYS A 243 -36.99 26.26 -21.49
N ASP A 244 -37.99 25.50 -21.08
CA ASP A 244 -38.97 25.89 -20.06
C ASP A 244 -38.42 25.78 -18.63
N ALA A 245 -37.28 25.09 -18.45
CA ALA A 245 -36.58 25.02 -17.18
C ALA A 245 -35.95 26.36 -16.81
N SER A 246 -35.93 26.70 -15.52
CA SER A 246 -35.27 27.92 -15.05
C SER A 246 -33.76 27.87 -15.32
N GLU A 247 -33.08 29.02 -15.26
CA GLU A 247 -31.62 29.07 -15.38
C GLU A 247 -30.94 28.27 -14.25
N ASP A 248 -31.48 28.37 -13.02
CA ASP A 248 -31.00 27.63 -11.85
C ASP A 248 -31.17 26.12 -12.00
N GLU A 249 -32.27 25.67 -12.62
CA GLU A 249 -32.49 24.24 -12.90
C GLU A 249 -31.61 23.74 -14.04
N ARG A 250 -31.22 24.61 -14.98
CA ARG A 250 -30.27 24.24 -16.04
C ARG A 250 -28.82 24.34 -15.57
N LEU A 251 -28.59 24.92 -14.39
CA LEU A 251 -27.26 25.17 -13.85
C LEU A 251 -26.38 23.92 -13.73
N PRO A 252 -26.87 22.73 -13.34
CA PRO A 252 -26.06 21.50 -13.37
C PRO A 252 -25.48 21.17 -14.75
N MET A 253 -26.21 21.43 -15.84
CA MET A 253 -25.75 21.13 -17.20
C MET A 253 -24.69 22.11 -17.67
N THR A 254 -24.83 23.39 -17.31
CA THR A 254 -23.85 24.43 -17.64
C THR A 254 -22.60 24.30 -16.78
N MET A 255 -22.75 24.00 -15.48
CA MET A 255 -21.66 23.90 -14.51
C MET A 255 -20.89 22.59 -14.58
N ALA A 256 -21.47 21.52 -15.14
CA ALA A 256 -20.75 20.26 -15.39
C ALA A 256 -19.53 20.44 -16.32
N ALA A 257 -19.56 21.45 -17.19
CA ALA A 257 -18.41 21.83 -18.03
C ALA A 257 -17.26 22.48 -17.24
N TYR A 258 -17.46 22.78 -15.96
CA TYR A 258 -16.47 23.34 -15.04
C TYR A 258 -16.13 22.38 -13.89
N GLY A 259 -16.61 21.14 -13.93
CA GLY A 259 -16.28 20.11 -12.94
C GLY A 259 -17.22 20.03 -11.73
N TYR A 260 -18.25 20.86 -11.67
CA TYR A 260 -19.26 20.82 -10.62
C TYR A 260 -20.11 19.56 -10.72
N THR A 261 -20.45 19.00 -9.55
CA THR A 261 -21.49 17.98 -9.41
C THR A 261 -22.89 18.59 -9.54
N VAL A 262 -23.91 17.75 -9.75
CA VAL A 262 -25.30 18.20 -9.80
C VAL A 262 -25.70 18.89 -8.49
N ALA A 263 -25.35 18.29 -7.35
CA ALA A 263 -25.65 18.86 -6.03
C ALA A 263 -24.95 20.19 -5.79
N GLU A 264 -23.66 20.31 -6.13
CA GLU A 264 -22.92 21.57 -5.95
C GLU A 264 -23.49 22.70 -6.81
N ALA A 265 -23.88 22.38 -8.04
CA ALA A 265 -24.49 23.34 -8.96
C ALA A 265 -25.86 23.80 -8.44
N LEU A 266 -26.72 22.89 -7.99
CA LEU A 266 -28.03 23.23 -7.42
C LEU A 266 -27.95 24.05 -6.13
N ALA A 267 -26.90 23.82 -5.33
CA ALA A 267 -26.66 24.59 -4.11
C ALA A 267 -26.00 25.95 -4.36
N LEU A 268 -25.64 26.29 -5.61
CA LEU A 268 -24.94 27.54 -5.91
C LEU A 268 -25.82 28.78 -5.72
N PRO A 269 -27.07 28.84 -6.23
CA PRO A 269 -27.92 30.02 -6.07
C PRO A 269 -28.22 30.32 -4.61
N GLU A 270 -28.60 29.32 -3.83
CA GLU A 270 -28.87 29.48 -2.40
C GLU A 270 -27.63 29.95 -1.63
N ARG A 271 -26.43 29.43 -1.97
CA ARG A 271 -25.18 29.92 -1.39
C ARG A 271 -24.92 31.39 -1.71
N GLN A 272 -25.13 31.79 -2.96
CA GLN A 272 -24.96 33.18 -3.38
C GLN A 272 -25.97 34.13 -2.70
N GLU A 273 -27.21 33.68 -2.50
CA GLU A 273 -28.23 34.44 -1.77
C GLU A 273 -27.86 34.61 -0.30
N ARG A 274 -27.41 33.55 0.37
CA ARG A 274 -26.91 33.61 1.76
C ARG A 274 -25.72 34.56 1.89
N GLU A 275 -24.72 34.43 1.02
CA GLU A 275 -23.58 35.34 0.98
C GLU A 275 -23.99 36.79 0.65
N ALA A 276 -25.07 37.00 -0.11
CA ALA A 276 -25.61 38.32 -0.37
C ALA A 276 -26.34 38.90 0.85
N GLN A 277 -27.09 38.08 1.59
CA GLN A 277 -27.75 38.45 2.84
C GLN A 277 -26.72 38.82 3.91
N GLU A 278 -25.69 38.00 4.11
CA GLU A 278 -24.58 38.30 5.03
C GLU A 278 -23.91 39.64 4.68
N ARG A 279 -23.66 39.88 3.39
CA ARG A 279 -23.12 41.17 2.92
C ARG A 279 -24.07 42.35 3.18
N ALA A 280 -25.38 42.13 3.11
CA ALA A 280 -26.39 43.16 3.38
C ALA A 280 -26.48 43.46 4.88
N GLU A 281 -26.52 42.44 5.74
CA GLU A 281 -26.50 42.57 7.20
C GLU A 281 -25.22 43.27 7.67
N ASP A 282 -24.06 42.91 7.09
CA ASP A 282 -22.79 43.58 7.35
C ASP A 282 -22.78 45.05 6.90
N ALA A 283 -23.47 45.37 5.81
CA ALA A 283 -23.64 46.74 5.35
C ALA A 283 -24.57 47.53 6.28
N GLU A 284 -25.65 46.93 6.76
CA GLU A 284 -26.59 47.53 7.70
C GLU A 284 -25.94 47.77 9.07
N ARG A 285 -25.23 46.78 9.61
CA ARG A 285 -24.48 46.92 10.86
C ARG A 285 -23.51 48.09 10.80
N ARG A 286 -22.74 48.21 9.71
CA ARG A 286 -21.82 49.35 9.49
C ARG A 286 -22.55 50.69 9.40
N ARG A 287 -23.77 50.73 8.85
CA ARG A 287 -24.59 51.95 8.82
C ARG A 287 -25.06 52.34 10.22
N LEU A 288 -25.61 51.41 10.99
CA LEU A 288 -26.05 51.64 12.36
C LEU A 288 -24.87 52.08 13.25
N GLU A 289 -23.71 51.43 13.15
CA GLU A 289 -22.49 51.84 13.86
C GLU A 289 -22.00 53.25 13.45
N ALA A 290 -22.21 53.66 12.20
CA ALA A 290 -21.88 55.01 11.76
C ALA A 290 -22.88 56.05 12.31
N GLU A 291 -24.16 55.73 12.33
CA GLU A 291 -25.22 56.57 12.89
C GLU A 291 -25.05 56.75 14.41
N THR A 292 -24.82 55.67 15.16
CA THR A 292 -24.53 55.73 16.60
C THR A 292 -23.31 56.61 16.88
N ARG A 293 -22.22 56.45 16.12
CA ARG A 293 -21.03 57.33 16.27
C ARG A 293 -21.35 58.79 15.97
N GLN A 294 -22.24 59.07 15.02
CA GLN A 294 -22.65 60.43 14.70
C GLN A 294 -23.50 61.04 15.83
N GLU A 295 -24.45 60.30 16.38
CA GLU A 295 -25.29 60.74 17.51
C GLU A 295 -24.44 60.96 18.77
N GLU A 296 -23.52 60.05 19.08
CA GLU A 296 -22.56 60.25 20.18
C GLU A 296 -21.71 61.52 19.99
N ALA A 297 -21.26 61.79 18.75
CA ALA A 297 -20.50 63.00 18.45
C ALA A 297 -21.34 64.27 18.63
N LYS A 298 -22.62 64.26 18.24
CA LYS A 298 -23.56 65.38 18.46
C LYS A 298 -23.81 65.61 19.95
N ALA A 299 -24.12 64.55 20.70
CA ALA A 299 -24.37 64.64 22.14
C ALA A 299 -23.14 65.19 22.90
N ARG A 300 -21.93 64.73 22.54
CA ARG A 300 -20.68 65.28 23.10
C ARG A 300 -20.49 66.76 22.76
N ALA A 301 -20.80 67.16 21.53
CA ALA A 301 -20.71 68.57 21.12
C ALA A 301 -21.75 69.44 21.85
N GLU A 302 -22.96 68.94 22.09
CA GLU A 302 -24.00 69.64 22.85
C GLU A 302 -23.64 69.76 24.34
N ALA A 303 -23.15 68.69 24.97
CA ALA A 303 -22.64 68.72 26.34
C ALA A 303 -21.53 69.78 26.50
N ALA A 304 -20.56 69.82 25.56
CA ALA A 304 -19.50 70.83 25.57
C ALA A 304 -20.03 72.27 25.42
N ARG A 305 -21.11 72.49 24.65
CA ARG A 305 -21.78 73.81 24.53
C ARG A 305 -22.48 74.21 25.81
N LEU A 306 -23.21 73.28 26.44
CA LEU A 306 -23.89 73.54 27.71
C LEU A 306 -22.90 73.86 28.82
N GLU A 307 -21.79 73.13 28.91
CA GLU A 307 -20.71 73.46 29.84
C GLU A 307 -20.09 74.83 29.58
N ALA A 308 -19.87 75.19 28.31
CA ALA A 308 -19.35 76.51 27.94
C ALA A 308 -20.35 77.63 28.31
N ALA A 309 -21.64 77.42 28.10
CA ALA A 309 -22.71 78.35 28.49
C ALA A 309 -22.77 78.51 30.01
N GLY A 310 -22.71 77.40 30.77
CA GLY A 310 -22.67 77.42 32.23
C GLY A 310 -21.46 78.17 32.77
N ARG A 311 -20.27 78.00 32.16
CA ARG A 311 -19.08 78.80 32.50
C ARG A 311 -19.26 80.30 32.20
N LEU A 312 -20.00 80.65 31.15
CA LEU A 312 -20.27 82.05 30.79
C LEU A 312 -21.30 82.69 31.72
N GLU A 313 -22.28 81.89 32.17
CA GLU A 313 -23.30 82.31 33.14
C GLU A 313 -22.73 82.49 34.54
N THR A 314 -21.81 81.63 35.01
CA THR A 314 -21.09 81.87 36.27
C THR A 314 -20.23 83.13 36.22
N VAL A 315 -19.65 83.46 35.06
CA VAL A 315 -18.94 84.74 34.85
C VAL A 315 -19.91 85.92 34.86
N ARG A 316 -21.08 85.82 34.22
CA ARG A 316 -22.12 86.87 34.25
C ARG A 316 -22.70 87.07 35.64
N ALA A 317 -23.05 86.01 36.36
CA ALA A 317 -23.54 86.08 37.73
C ALA A 317 -22.50 86.72 38.67
N ARG A 318 -21.21 86.50 38.45
CA ARG A 318 -20.13 87.20 39.17
C ARG A 318 -20.13 88.70 38.87
N VAL A 319 -20.36 89.11 37.62
CA VAL A 319 -20.43 90.53 37.19
C VAL A 319 -21.74 91.21 37.61
N ASP A 320 -22.88 90.52 37.56
CA ASP A 320 -24.18 91.02 37.99
C ASP A 320 -24.26 91.11 39.53
N ALA A 321 -23.60 90.22 40.26
CA ALA A 321 -23.39 90.36 41.71
C ALA A 321 -22.49 91.55 42.06
N GLU A 322 -21.58 91.95 41.17
CA GLU A 322 -20.81 93.21 41.29
C GLU A 322 -21.63 94.45 40.85
N THR A 323 -22.79 94.28 40.20
CA THR A 323 -23.57 95.39 39.60
C THR A 323 -25.07 95.35 39.93
N GLY A 324 -25.42 94.97 41.17
CA GLY A 324 -26.79 94.74 41.61
C GLY A 324 -27.23 95.55 42.83
N GLN A 325 -26.90 96.84 42.91
CA GLN A 325 -27.62 97.77 43.80
C GLN A 325 -28.65 98.59 43.01
N ALA A 326 -29.89 98.55 43.54
CA ALA A 326 -31.02 99.41 43.23
C ALA A 326 -31.81 99.12 41.93
N ARG A 327 -32.93 98.40 42.08
CA ARG A 327 -34.26 99.05 42.11
C ARG A 327 -35.38 98.01 42.29
N ALA A 328 -35.84 97.94 43.54
CA ALA A 328 -37.22 97.65 43.87
C ALA A 328 -38.08 98.91 43.68
N HIS A 329 -39.39 98.71 43.50
CA HIS A 329 -40.47 99.69 43.38
C HIS A 329 -40.60 100.34 41.99
N ALA A 330 -41.78 100.45 41.38
CA ALA A 330 -43.11 100.49 41.96
C ALA A 330 -44.13 99.93 40.96
N ARG A 331 -45.02 99.08 41.49
CA ARG A 331 -46.31 98.79 40.89
C ARG A 331 -47.29 99.91 41.23
N ALA A 332 -48.17 100.14 40.26
CA ALA A 332 -49.61 100.40 40.36
C ALA A 332 -50.10 101.71 40.97
N GLN A 333 -51.02 102.36 40.25
CA GLN A 333 -52.41 102.58 40.69
C GLN A 333 -53.22 103.20 39.54
N VAL A 334 -54.24 102.50 39.04
CA VAL A 334 -55.53 103.09 38.65
C VAL A 334 -56.60 102.01 38.80
N ASN A 335 -57.34 102.05 39.92
CA ASN A 335 -58.50 101.18 40.14
C ASN A 335 -59.72 102.02 40.53
N ALA A 336 -60.68 102.07 39.61
CA ALA A 336 -62.06 102.44 39.89
C ALA A 336 -63.08 101.71 38.99
N ALA A 337 -62.67 100.61 38.32
CA ALA A 337 -63.54 99.72 37.56
C ALA A 337 -63.56 98.26 38.09
N GLU A 338 -62.71 97.94 39.08
CA GLU A 338 -62.50 96.56 39.59
C GLU A 338 -63.72 95.97 40.31
N ARG A 339 -64.55 96.77 41.00
CA ARG A 339 -65.54 96.19 41.92
C ARG A 339 -66.79 95.60 41.27
N ALA A 340 -67.01 95.81 39.97
CA ALA A 340 -68.07 95.12 39.22
C ALA A 340 -67.51 93.90 38.46
N ALA A 341 -66.23 93.92 38.07
CA ALA A 341 -65.53 92.78 37.49
C ALA A 341 -65.24 91.68 38.54
N GLU A 342 -64.91 92.05 39.78
CA GLU A 342 -64.57 91.13 40.88
C GLU A 342 -65.68 90.10 41.19
N GLN A 343 -66.97 90.43 40.97
CA GLN A 343 -68.08 89.51 41.28
C GLN A 343 -68.40 88.52 40.16
N GLU A 344 -68.25 88.92 38.88
CA GLU A 344 -68.32 88.01 37.73
C GLU A 344 -67.05 87.15 37.60
N GLU A 345 -65.89 87.73 37.94
CA GLU A 345 -64.59 87.05 37.96
C GLU A 345 -64.54 85.99 39.05
N ALA A 346 -65.06 86.25 40.26
CA ALA A 346 -65.14 85.24 41.32
C ALA A 346 -66.06 84.04 40.97
N ALA A 347 -67.14 84.28 40.22
CA ALA A 347 -68.04 83.22 39.76
C ALA A 347 -67.44 82.39 38.60
N LEU A 348 -66.73 83.03 37.67
CA LEU A 348 -65.99 82.35 36.61
C LEU A 348 -64.75 81.62 37.14
N GLU A 349 -64.04 82.19 38.10
CA GLU A 349 -62.86 81.61 38.72
C GLU A 349 -63.22 80.33 39.50
N THR A 350 -64.33 80.33 40.24
CA THR A 350 -64.83 79.12 40.92
C THR A 350 -65.27 78.03 39.94
N ALA A 351 -65.92 78.39 38.82
CA ALA A 351 -66.28 77.44 37.77
C ALA A 351 -65.06 76.87 37.03
N LEU A 352 -64.08 77.72 36.69
CA LEU A 352 -62.82 77.32 36.04
C LEU A 352 -61.95 76.46 36.96
N LEU A 353 -61.90 76.75 38.26
CA LEU A 353 -61.21 75.92 39.25
C LEU A 353 -61.89 74.55 39.40
N ALA A 354 -63.22 74.47 39.32
CA ALA A 354 -63.96 73.21 39.33
C ALA A 354 -63.70 72.37 38.07
N GLU A 355 -63.70 72.99 36.88
CA GLU A 355 -63.39 72.33 35.61
C GLU A 355 -61.91 71.90 35.52
N ALA A 356 -60.98 72.73 35.99
CA ALA A 356 -59.56 72.41 36.07
C ALA A 356 -59.31 71.22 36.99
N ARG A 357 -59.97 71.18 38.16
CA ARG A 357 -59.90 70.02 39.07
C ARG A 357 -60.49 68.75 38.46
N ALA A 358 -61.59 68.86 37.70
CA ALA A 358 -62.18 67.73 37.00
C ALA A 358 -61.26 67.19 35.88
N ARG A 359 -60.62 68.07 35.11
CA ARG A 359 -59.64 67.68 34.08
C ARG A 359 -58.39 67.05 34.69
N GLN A 360 -57.89 67.60 35.80
CA GLN A 360 -56.73 67.05 36.48
C GLN A 360 -57.04 65.67 37.09
N ALA A 361 -58.21 65.50 37.72
CA ALA A 361 -58.64 64.20 38.21
C ALA A 361 -58.81 63.17 37.08
N ALA A 362 -59.27 63.58 35.90
CA ALA A 362 -59.36 62.70 34.73
C ALA A 362 -57.97 62.34 34.15
N ALA A 363 -57.04 63.30 34.11
CA ALA A 363 -55.67 63.07 33.70
C ALA A 363 -54.91 62.15 34.66
N ASP A 364 -55.11 62.32 35.98
CA ASP A 364 -54.50 61.48 37.01
C ASP A 364 -55.01 60.04 36.95
N ARG A 365 -56.32 59.84 36.66
CA ARG A 365 -56.88 58.49 36.43
C ARG A 365 -56.28 57.84 35.19
N LYS A 366 -56.22 58.57 34.07
CA LYS A 366 -55.62 58.05 32.84
C LYS A 366 -54.14 57.70 33.03
N ALA A 367 -53.38 58.53 33.74
CA ALA A 367 -51.99 58.27 34.08
C ALA A 367 -51.82 57.08 35.05
N ALA A 368 -52.81 56.82 35.92
CA ALA A 368 -52.81 55.63 36.77
C ALA A 368 -53.09 54.36 35.96
N ASP A 369 -54.07 54.39 35.07
CA ASP A 369 -54.42 53.25 34.18
C ASP A 369 -53.25 52.90 33.24
N GLU A 370 -52.55 53.91 32.70
CA GLU A 370 -51.36 53.72 31.86
C GLU A 370 -50.18 53.10 32.63
N ARG A 371 -49.99 53.47 33.91
CA ARG A 371 -48.98 52.86 34.78
C ARG A 371 -49.32 51.40 35.11
N GLU A 372 -50.58 51.10 35.36
CA GLU A 372 -51.03 49.72 35.61
C GLU A 372 -50.87 48.84 34.36
N ALA A 373 -51.20 49.37 33.18
CA ALA A 373 -50.99 48.69 31.91
C ALA A 373 -49.50 48.42 31.61
N ALA A 374 -48.63 49.40 31.90
CA ALA A 374 -47.18 49.25 31.76
C ALA A 374 -46.62 48.20 32.73
N ALA A 375 -47.00 48.24 34.00
CA ALA A 375 -46.60 47.24 34.99
C ALA A 375 -47.06 45.82 34.61
N ALA A 376 -48.28 45.68 34.07
CA ALA A 376 -48.78 44.41 33.57
C ALA A 376 -48.01 43.90 32.33
N ALA A 377 -47.51 44.80 31.48
CA ALA A 377 -46.67 44.44 30.34
C ALA A 377 -45.27 43.98 30.79
N ASP A 378 -44.67 44.66 31.77
CA ASP A 378 -43.37 44.30 32.33
C ASP A 378 -43.39 42.92 32.99
N VAL A 379 -44.46 42.58 33.72
CA VAL A 379 -44.62 41.24 34.31
C VAL A 379 -44.70 40.16 33.23
N ARG A 380 -45.47 40.41 32.15
CA ARG A 380 -45.56 39.45 31.02
C ARG A 380 -44.22 39.29 30.30
N ALA A 381 -43.46 40.37 30.12
CA ALA A 381 -42.13 40.32 29.53
C ALA A 381 -41.17 39.50 30.41
N ALA A 382 -41.18 39.73 31.72
CA ALA A 382 -40.36 38.98 32.68
C ALA A 382 -40.69 37.48 32.72
N ASP A 383 -41.97 37.12 32.62
CA ASP A 383 -42.38 35.71 32.59
C ASP A 383 -41.96 35.00 31.29
N LEU A 384 -42.05 35.68 30.14
CA LEU A 384 -41.55 35.15 28.87
C LEU A 384 -40.03 34.97 28.88
N GLU A 385 -39.30 35.89 29.50
CA GLU A 385 -37.85 35.80 29.63
C GLU A 385 -37.44 34.62 30.54
N ARG A 386 -38.16 34.38 31.65
CA ARG A 386 -37.95 33.19 32.50
C ARG A 386 -38.20 31.90 31.74
N GLN A 387 -39.28 31.82 30.97
CA GLN A 387 -39.57 30.63 30.14
C GLN A 387 -38.49 30.39 29.08
N ALA A 388 -37.99 31.46 28.45
CA ALA A 388 -36.89 31.35 27.50
C ALA A 388 -35.59 30.89 28.18
N ALA A 389 -35.28 31.42 29.38
CA ALA A 389 -34.12 30.99 30.16
C ALA A 389 -34.22 29.52 30.60
N GLU A 390 -35.40 29.06 31.00
CA GLU A 390 -35.63 27.66 31.37
C GLU A 390 -35.45 26.71 30.17
N LYS A 391 -36.01 27.06 29.01
CA LYS A 391 -35.81 26.29 27.77
C LYS A 391 -34.33 26.21 27.36
N ARG A 392 -33.58 27.32 27.49
CA ARG A 392 -32.13 27.32 27.23
C ARG A 392 -31.38 26.42 28.21
N ARG A 393 -31.77 26.40 29.48
CA ARG A 393 -31.16 25.52 30.49
C ARG A 393 -31.39 24.05 30.15
N LEU A 394 -32.63 23.68 29.83
CA LEU A 394 -32.99 22.30 29.45
C LEU A 394 -32.26 21.85 28.18
N ALA A 395 -32.16 22.72 27.17
CA ALA A 395 -31.38 22.42 25.96
C ALA A 395 -29.89 22.20 26.27
N ALA A 396 -29.29 23.07 27.10
CA ALA A 396 -27.89 22.93 27.50
C ALA A 396 -27.63 21.67 28.34
N GLU A 397 -28.58 21.25 29.17
CA GLU A 397 -28.49 20.00 29.93
C GLU A 397 -28.59 18.77 29.00
N ALA A 398 -29.48 18.80 28.01
CA ALA A 398 -29.59 17.75 27.00
C ALA A 398 -28.33 17.63 26.14
N ASP A 399 -27.75 18.75 25.71
CA ASP A 399 -26.51 18.77 24.93
C ASP A 399 -25.32 18.22 25.74
N ARG A 400 -25.23 18.56 27.03
CA ARG A 400 -24.21 18.01 27.92
C ARG A 400 -24.37 16.51 28.12
N ALA A 401 -25.61 16.01 28.25
CA ALA A 401 -25.87 14.58 28.37
C ALA A 401 -25.50 13.82 27.08
N ALA A 402 -25.84 14.38 25.91
CA ALA A 402 -25.48 13.79 24.61
C ALA A 402 -23.96 13.77 24.38
N ALA A 403 -23.26 14.85 24.76
CA ALA A 403 -21.80 14.91 24.70
C ALA A 403 -21.13 13.88 25.62
N ALA A 404 -21.62 13.74 26.86
CA ALA A 404 -21.12 12.75 27.81
C ALA A 404 -21.33 11.31 27.33
N GLN A 405 -22.49 11.03 26.72
CA GLN A 405 -22.78 9.71 26.14
C GLN A 405 -21.87 9.39 24.94
N THR A 406 -21.63 10.38 24.08
CA THR A 406 -20.73 10.23 22.92
C THR A 406 -19.29 9.95 23.38
N GLN A 407 -18.79 10.70 24.37
CA GLN A 407 -17.47 10.46 24.95
C GLN A 407 -17.38 9.07 25.61
N ALA A 408 -18.42 8.62 26.32
CA ALA A 408 -18.43 7.29 26.94
C ALA A 408 -18.35 6.16 25.89
N ILE A 409 -19.07 6.29 24.78
CA ILE A 409 -19.03 5.34 23.65
C ILE A 409 -17.63 5.35 23.01
N GLU A 410 -17.08 6.52 22.70
CA GLU A 410 -15.76 6.65 22.09
C GLU A 410 -14.67 6.04 22.99
N THR A 411 -14.74 6.28 24.31
CA THR A 411 -13.78 5.73 25.27
C THR A 411 -13.88 4.20 25.36
N ALA A 412 -15.11 3.65 25.31
CA ALA A 412 -15.35 2.20 25.30
C ALA A 412 -14.84 1.54 24.00
N GLU A 413 -15.08 2.16 22.85
CA GLU A 413 -14.57 1.69 21.55
C GLU A 413 -13.04 1.70 21.49
N ILE A 414 -12.40 2.74 22.05
CA ILE A 414 -10.94 2.82 22.15
C ILE A 414 -10.40 1.71 23.07
N ALA A 415 -11.06 1.45 24.21
CA ALA A 415 -10.66 0.39 25.13
C ALA A 415 -10.79 -1.00 24.47
N GLU A 416 -11.87 -1.24 23.74
CA GLU A 416 -12.09 -2.50 23.03
C GLU A 416 -11.11 -2.68 21.86
N ALA A 417 -10.82 -1.60 21.12
CA ALA A 417 -9.82 -1.61 20.07
C ALA A 417 -8.41 -1.93 20.61
N ARG A 418 -8.05 -1.40 21.78
CA ARG A 418 -6.79 -1.72 22.47
C ARG A 418 -6.73 -3.18 22.90
N LYS A 419 -7.83 -3.73 23.41
CA LYS A 419 -7.91 -5.16 23.79
C LYS A 419 -7.72 -6.06 22.56
N ARG A 420 -8.41 -5.76 21.46
CA ARG A 420 -8.25 -6.49 20.19
C ARG A 420 -6.84 -6.39 19.61
N ALA A 421 -6.19 -5.23 19.74
CA ALA A 421 -4.80 -5.07 19.34
C ALA A 421 -3.85 -5.93 20.18
N ALA A 422 -4.01 -5.92 21.51
CA ALA A 422 -3.20 -6.75 22.41
C ALA A 422 -3.38 -8.26 22.16
N GLU A 423 -4.61 -8.70 21.90
CA GLU A 423 -4.89 -10.10 21.53
C GLU A 423 -4.24 -10.47 20.18
N ALA A 424 -4.29 -9.57 19.19
CA ALA A 424 -3.66 -9.77 17.90
C ALA A 424 -2.12 -9.83 18.00
N ASP A 425 -1.51 -9.01 18.85
CA ASP A 425 -0.07 -9.01 19.11
C ASP A 425 0.37 -10.30 19.81
N LYS A 426 -0.41 -10.79 20.79
CA LYS A 426 -0.15 -12.08 21.43
C LYS A 426 -0.20 -13.23 20.42
N ALA A 427 -1.23 -13.28 19.57
CA ALA A 427 -1.35 -14.29 18.53
C ALA A 427 -0.22 -14.19 17.48
N ALA A 428 0.28 -12.98 17.19
CA ALA A 428 1.43 -12.79 16.30
C ALA A 428 2.73 -13.33 16.93
N ALA A 429 2.93 -13.11 18.24
CA ALA A 429 4.09 -13.63 18.96
C ALA A 429 4.10 -15.17 19.01
N GLU A 430 2.95 -15.81 19.27
CA GLU A 430 2.82 -17.28 19.26
C GLU A 430 3.15 -17.87 17.88
N ILE A 431 2.70 -17.22 16.79
CA ILE A 431 3.02 -17.65 15.42
C ILE A 431 4.52 -17.49 15.11
N GLU A 432 5.13 -16.40 15.56
CA GLU A 432 6.56 -16.18 15.36
C GLU A 432 7.39 -17.24 16.11
N GLU A 433 6.99 -17.60 17.31
CA GLU A 433 7.63 -18.65 18.10
C GLU A 433 7.52 -20.02 17.40
N ALA A 434 6.33 -20.39 16.92
CA ALA A 434 6.12 -21.62 16.15
C ALA A 434 6.95 -21.65 14.85
N ALA A 435 7.07 -20.51 14.17
CA ALA A 435 7.91 -20.38 12.97
C ALA A 435 9.40 -20.51 13.30
N ARG A 436 9.86 -19.97 14.44
CA ARG A 436 11.24 -20.15 14.92
C ARG A 436 11.53 -21.61 15.25
N GLU A 437 10.60 -22.32 15.89
CA GLU A 437 10.74 -23.74 16.19
C GLU A 437 10.83 -24.58 14.91
N THR A 438 9.99 -24.27 13.92
CA THR A 438 10.01 -24.97 12.63
C THR A 438 11.33 -24.76 11.89
N ARG A 439 11.88 -23.53 11.90
CA ARG A 439 13.21 -23.25 11.33
C ARG A 439 14.32 -24.01 12.06
N ARG A 440 14.23 -24.14 13.39
CA ARG A 440 15.22 -24.92 14.17
C ARG A 440 15.17 -26.40 13.76
N ARG A 441 13.98 -26.99 13.64
CA ARG A 441 13.82 -28.37 13.18
C ARG A 441 14.34 -28.57 11.75
N ALA A 442 14.06 -27.65 10.84
CA ALA A 442 14.59 -27.71 9.48
C ALA A 442 16.13 -27.65 9.47
N ALA A 443 16.73 -26.72 10.23
CA ALA A 443 18.18 -26.62 10.33
C ALA A 443 18.84 -27.86 10.99
N GLU A 444 18.15 -28.53 11.91
CA GLU A 444 18.60 -29.80 12.49
C GLU A 444 18.57 -30.93 11.47
N ILE A 445 17.50 -31.02 10.65
CA ILE A 445 17.40 -31.98 9.55
C ILE A 445 18.52 -31.75 8.54
N ASP A 446 18.77 -30.50 8.14
CA ASP A 446 19.84 -30.18 7.18
C ASP A 446 21.23 -30.55 7.71
N ARG A 447 21.48 -30.37 9.02
CA ARG A 447 22.73 -30.79 9.67
C ARG A 447 22.88 -32.31 9.64
N LEU A 448 21.83 -33.06 9.98
CA LEU A 448 21.88 -34.52 9.96
C LEU A 448 22.11 -35.05 8.54
N ALA A 449 21.48 -34.43 7.53
CA ALA A 449 21.69 -34.78 6.14
C ALA A 449 23.14 -34.52 5.69
N ALA A 450 23.73 -33.37 6.08
CA ALA A 450 25.13 -33.05 5.81
C ALA A 450 26.10 -34.05 6.47
N ASP A 451 25.85 -34.43 7.73
CA ASP A 451 26.65 -35.44 8.44
C ASP A 451 26.56 -36.82 7.76
N GLU A 452 25.39 -37.20 7.23
CA GLU A 452 25.23 -38.43 6.46
C GLU A 452 25.96 -38.39 5.11
N GLU A 453 25.92 -37.26 4.40
CA GLU A 453 26.67 -37.07 3.16
C GLU A 453 28.18 -37.17 3.39
N GLU A 454 28.70 -36.58 4.48
CA GLU A 454 30.12 -36.66 4.85
C GLU A 454 30.54 -38.10 5.16
N ARG A 455 29.71 -38.85 5.90
CA ARG A 455 29.95 -40.29 6.17
C ARG A 455 29.93 -41.11 4.89
N ALA A 456 28.99 -40.84 3.98
CA ALA A 456 28.90 -41.52 2.70
C ALA A 456 30.10 -41.20 1.80
N ALA A 457 30.56 -39.95 1.78
CA ALA A 457 31.76 -39.53 1.05
C ALA A 457 33.01 -40.24 1.60
N THR A 458 33.17 -40.29 2.92
CA THR A 458 34.28 -41.00 3.58
C THR A 458 34.25 -42.49 3.28
N ALA A 459 33.07 -43.13 3.30
CA ALA A 459 32.92 -44.54 2.96
C ALA A 459 33.28 -44.82 1.48
N ARG A 460 32.90 -43.93 0.56
CA ARG A 460 33.27 -44.03 -0.86
C ARG A 460 34.78 -43.87 -1.08
N ALA A 461 35.41 -42.91 -0.40
CA ALA A 461 36.86 -42.73 -0.44
C ALA A 461 37.60 -43.99 0.06
N ASN A 462 37.21 -44.51 1.22
CA ASN A 462 37.79 -45.74 1.77
C ASN A 462 37.62 -46.95 0.84
N ALA A 463 36.48 -47.05 0.15
CA ALA A 463 36.22 -48.11 -0.83
C ALA A 463 37.09 -47.95 -2.09
N GLN A 464 37.35 -46.72 -2.52
CA GLN A 464 38.26 -46.45 -3.64
C GLN A 464 39.70 -46.79 -3.26
N ASP A 465 40.18 -46.37 -2.09
CA ASP A 465 41.52 -46.69 -1.58
C ASP A 465 41.72 -48.21 -1.39
N ALA A 466 40.67 -48.94 -1.06
CA ALA A 466 40.72 -50.40 -0.99
C ALA A 466 40.89 -51.03 -2.37
N ARG A 467 40.16 -50.54 -3.39
CA ARG A 467 40.28 -51.02 -4.78
C ARG A 467 41.63 -50.70 -5.40
N GLU A 468 42.19 -49.52 -5.11
CA GLU A 468 43.52 -49.14 -5.57
C GLU A 468 44.59 -50.07 -4.98
N ARG A 469 44.52 -50.37 -3.68
CA ARG A 469 45.43 -51.34 -3.04
C ARG A 469 45.29 -52.77 -3.60
N GLU A 470 44.08 -53.19 -3.94
CA GLU A 470 43.83 -54.48 -4.60
C GLU A 470 44.46 -54.51 -5.99
N ALA A 471 44.23 -53.47 -6.81
CA ALA A 471 44.83 -53.34 -8.14
C ALA A 471 46.37 -53.30 -8.10
N GLU A 472 46.96 -52.60 -7.12
CA GLU A 472 48.42 -52.59 -6.91
C GLU A 472 48.96 -53.95 -6.48
N ALA A 473 48.20 -54.71 -5.68
CA ALA A 473 48.59 -56.07 -5.31
C ALA A 473 48.52 -57.02 -6.51
N GLU A 474 47.50 -56.89 -7.36
CA GLU A 474 47.38 -57.64 -8.61
C GLU A 474 48.51 -57.31 -9.59
N LEU A 475 48.85 -56.03 -9.76
CA LEU A 475 49.96 -55.59 -10.60
C LEU A 475 51.28 -56.19 -10.10
N ARG A 476 51.57 -56.09 -8.80
CA ARG A 476 52.78 -56.71 -8.21
C ARG A 476 52.81 -58.22 -8.40
N ALA A 477 51.66 -58.89 -8.31
CA ALA A 477 51.57 -60.33 -8.56
C ALA A 477 51.82 -60.65 -10.06
N ALA A 478 51.32 -59.82 -10.98
CA ALA A 478 51.57 -59.95 -12.41
C ALA A 478 53.05 -59.73 -12.77
N GLU A 479 53.68 -58.70 -12.21
CA GLU A 479 55.11 -58.41 -12.37
C GLU A 479 55.98 -59.59 -11.90
N LYS A 480 55.68 -60.18 -10.73
CA LYS A 480 56.37 -61.37 -10.23
C LYS A 480 56.24 -62.57 -11.17
N ARG A 481 55.05 -62.78 -11.76
CA ARG A 481 54.83 -63.87 -12.74
C ARG A 481 55.63 -63.62 -14.02
N LEU A 482 55.69 -62.38 -14.50
CA LEU A 482 56.49 -62.01 -15.67
C LEU A 482 57.98 -62.24 -15.40
N ALA A 483 58.49 -61.76 -14.26
CA ALA A 483 59.89 -61.96 -13.87
C ALA A 483 60.25 -63.45 -13.76
N ALA A 484 59.39 -64.27 -13.14
CA ALA A 484 59.59 -65.72 -13.07
C ALA A 484 59.62 -66.38 -14.47
N ALA A 485 58.74 -65.95 -15.38
CA ALA A 485 58.71 -66.45 -16.76
C ALA A 485 59.98 -66.04 -17.55
N GLU A 486 60.48 -64.82 -17.35
CA GLU A 486 61.73 -64.36 -17.96
C GLU A 486 62.95 -65.14 -17.45
N THR A 487 63.02 -65.40 -16.13
CA THR A 487 64.07 -66.22 -15.53
C THR A 487 64.03 -67.65 -16.06
N GLU A 488 62.84 -68.25 -16.20
CA GLU A 488 62.71 -69.58 -16.81
C GLU A 488 63.19 -69.59 -18.27
N ARG A 489 62.81 -68.58 -19.06
CA ARG A 489 63.27 -68.46 -20.45
C ARG A 489 64.79 -68.39 -20.54
N ARG A 490 65.43 -67.53 -19.74
CA ARG A 490 66.91 -67.41 -19.71
C ARG A 490 67.58 -68.70 -19.28
N ALA A 491 67.01 -69.40 -18.30
CA ALA A 491 67.56 -70.65 -17.83
C ALA A 491 67.51 -71.74 -18.92
N VAL A 492 66.41 -71.83 -19.67
CA VAL A 492 66.31 -72.74 -20.82
C VAL A 492 67.34 -72.41 -21.90
N GLU A 493 67.51 -71.13 -22.24
CA GLU A 493 68.54 -70.67 -23.19
C GLU A 493 69.97 -71.06 -22.74
N ALA A 494 70.28 -70.92 -21.44
CA ALA A 494 71.56 -71.31 -20.86
C ALA A 494 71.79 -72.83 -20.87
N GLU A 495 70.75 -73.62 -20.59
CA GLU A 495 70.80 -75.09 -20.66
C GLU A 495 71.04 -75.60 -22.08
N ASP A 496 70.44 -74.95 -23.08
CA ASP A 496 70.65 -75.24 -24.49
C ASP A 496 72.08 -74.90 -24.92
N ALA A 497 72.61 -73.74 -24.49
CA ALA A 497 74.00 -73.35 -24.74
C ALA A 497 75.01 -74.35 -24.13
N ALA A 498 74.72 -74.86 -22.93
CA ALA A 498 75.57 -75.82 -22.21
C ALA A 498 75.43 -77.28 -22.68
N ARG A 499 74.53 -77.57 -23.65
CA ARG A 499 74.28 -78.93 -24.20
C ARG A 499 73.99 -79.99 -23.13
N LEU A 500 73.24 -79.63 -22.10
CA LEU A 500 72.93 -80.52 -20.98
C LEU A 500 72.05 -81.70 -21.39
N THR A 501 72.27 -82.85 -20.75
CA THR A 501 71.45 -84.06 -20.93
C THR A 501 70.02 -83.87 -20.40
N PRO A 502 69.03 -84.66 -20.86
CA PRO A 502 67.65 -84.56 -20.37
C PRO A 502 67.51 -84.70 -18.84
N ARG A 503 68.34 -85.56 -18.21
CA ARG A 503 68.35 -85.73 -16.75
C ARG A 503 68.86 -84.46 -16.04
N GLN A 504 69.94 -83.86 -16.53
CA GLN A 504 70.51 -82.64 -15.95
C GLN A 504 69.55 -81.44 -16.08
N ARG A 505 68.81 -81.33 -17.19
CA ARG A 505 67.75 -80.33 -17.36
C ARG A 505 66.61 -80.54 -16.38
N ALA A 506 66.18 -81.78 -16.17
CA ALA A 506 65.14 -82.12 -15.19
C ALA A 506 65.55 -81.73 -13.75
N VAL A 507 66.80 -81.99 -13.36
CA VAL A 507 67.33 -81.59 -12.04
C VAL A 507 67.39 -80.06 -11.89
N ARG A 508 67.85 -79.32 -12.90
CA ARG A 508 67.89 -77.86 -12.88
C ARG A 508 66.50 -77.22 -12.85
N LYS A 509 65.52 -77.82 -13.54
CA LYS A 509 64.12 -77.42 -13.48
C LYS A 509 63.55 -77.63 -12.07
N VAL A 510 63.85 -78.76 -11.42
CA VAL A 510 63.46 -79.00 -10.02
C VAL A 510 64.16 -78.02 -9.07
N ALA A 511 65.43 -77.67 -9.31
CA ALA A 511 66.13 -76.64 -8.53
C ALA A 511 65.44 -75.27 -8.64
N ARG A 512 64.94 -74.88 -9.82
CA ARG A 512 64.14 -73.67 -9.99
C ARG A 512 62.79 -73.75 -9.28
N MET A 513 62.13 -74.91 -9.31
CA MET A 513 60.90 -75.14 -8.54
C MET A 513 61.12 -75.02 -7.03
N ILE A 514 62.27 -75.48 -6.51
CA ILE A 514 62.63 -75.33 -5.10
C ILE A 514 62.84 -73.85 -4.76
N LEU A 515 63.55 -73.09 -5.60
CA LEU A 515 63.73 -71.65 -5.40
C LEU A 515 62.41 -70.86 -5.46
N ALA A 516 61.47 -71.28 -6.32
CA ALA A 516 60.14 -70.69 -6.38
C ALA A 516 59.26 -71.02 -5.15
N ALA A 517 59.60 -72.07 -4.41
CA ALA A 517 58.94 -72.49 -3.17
C ALA A 517 59.80 -72.13 -1.94
N ASP A 518 60.27 -70.88 -1.88
CA ASP A 518 61.05 -70.30 -0.78
C ASP A 518 62.42 -70.98 -0.50
N GLY A 519 62.92 -71.79 -1.43
CA GLY A 519 64.25 -72.39 -1.36
C GLY A 519 64.37 -73.63 -0.46
N ILE A 520 63.26 -74.13 0.10
CA ILE A 520 63.27 -75.29 1.00
C ILE A 520 62.84 -76.53 0.20
N ALA A 521 63.81 -77.40 -0.10
CA ALA A 521 63.59 -78.58 -0.94
C ALA A 521 62.46 -79.49 -0.42
N GLU A 522 62.33 -79.66 0.89
CA GLU A 522 61.30 -80.51 1.51
C GLU A 522 59.88 -79.99 1.31
N GLN A 523 59.70 -78.68 1.12
CA GLN A 523 58.39 -78.06 0.90
C GLN A 523 57.87 -78.29 -0.51
N LEU A 524 58.73 -78.68 -1.47
CA LEU A 524 58.31 -79.03 -2.81
C LEU A 524 57.70 -80.45 -2.81
N PRO A 525 56.37 -80.60 -3.06
CA PRO A 525 55.72 -81.90 -3.03
C PRO A 525 56.20 -82.77 -4.18
N LEU A 526 56.47 -84.06 -3.92
CA LEU A 526 56.90 -85.00 -4.96
C LEU A 526 55.88 -85.09 -6.12
N ALA A 527 54.59 -84.98 -5.81
CA ALA A 527 53.52 -84.95 -6.82
C ALA A 527 53.58 -83.74 -7.76
N ALA A 528 54.18 -82.61 -7.33
CA ALA A 528 54.40 -81.45 -8.18
C ALA A 528 55.54 -81.73 -9.18
N ILE A 529 56.63 -82.32 -8.71
CA ILE A 529 57.77 -82.73 -9.54
C ILE A 529 57.34 -83.79 -10.57
N GLN A 530 56.53 -84.76 -10.15
CA GLN A 530 55.98 -85.79 -11.05
C GLN A 530 55.15 -85.21 -12.18
N ARG A 531 54.25 -84.27 -11.88
CA ARG A 531 53.45 -83.58 -12.91
C ARG A 531 54.31 -82.74 -13.85
N GLU A 532 55.24 -81.96 -13.29
CA GLU A 532 56.03 -81.00 -14.06
C GLU A 532 57.07 -81.65 -14.97
N LEU A 533 57.58 -82.83 -14.59
CA LEU A 533 58.55 -83.60 -15.37
C LEU A 533 57.96 -84.79 -16.11
N GLY A 534 56.67 -85.10 -15.92
CA GLY A 534 56.01 -86.25 -16.52
C GLY A 534 56.52 -87.61 -16.03
N VAL A 535 57.10 -87.69 -14.82
CA VAL A 535 57.63 -88.94 -14.25
C VAL A 535 56.58 -89.64 -13.40
N THR A 536 56.43 -90.95 -13.58
CA THR A 536 55.40 -91.76 -12.90
C THR A 536 55.84 -92.28 -11.53
N SER A 537 57.15 -92.41 -11.28
CA SER A 537 57.71 -92.91 -10.02
C SER A 537 57.97 -91.80 -9.00
N ALA A 538 57.45 -91.98 -7.79
CA ALA A 538 57.74 -91.08 -6.67
C ALA A 538 59.22 -91.16 -6.22
N GLY A 539 59.86 -92.32 -6.39
CA GLY A 539 61.29 -92.50 -6.11
C GLY A 539 62.16 -91.62 -7.01
N THR A 540 61.87 -91.61 -8.31
CA THR A 540 62.60 -90.77 -9.29
C THR A 540 62.38 -89.28 -9.02
N ALA A 541 61.17 -88.86 -8.64
CA ALA A 541 60.92 -87.48 -8.23
C ALA A 541 61.67 -87.08 -6.96
N SER A 542 61.84 -88.00 -6.00
CA SER A 542 62.63 -87.77 -4.79
C SER A 542 64.12 -87.68 -5.09
N GLU A 543 64.65 -88.51 -6.00
CA GLU A 543 66.03 -88.42 -6.48
C GLU A 543 66.30 -87.05 -7.12
N TYR A 544 65.45 -86.60 -8.05
CA TYR A 544 65.61 -85.28 -8.67
C TYR A 544 65.51 -84.13 -7.66
N ARG A 545 64.68 -84.26 -6.62
CA ARG A 545 64.61 -83.27 -5.55
C ARG A 545 65.89 -83.19 -4.72
N GLN A 546 66.50 -84.34 -4.42
CA GLN A 546 67.76 -84.40 -3.70
C GLN A 546 68.92 -83.86 -4.55
N GLU A 547 69.05 -84.34 -5.79
CA GLU A 547 70.07 -83.86 -6.73
C GLU A 547 69.94 -82.34 -6.99
N ALA A 548 68.71 -81.82 -7.02
CA ALA A 548 68.45 -80.39 -7.18
C ALA A 548 68.82 -79.57 -5.93
N ALA A 549 68.57 -80.10 -4.73
CA ALA A 549 68.96 -79.46 -3.48
C ALA A 549 70.49 -79.38 -3.36
N ASP A 550 71.19 -80.48 -3.71
CA ASP A 550 72.65 -80.53 -3.74
C ASP A 550 73.20 -79.53 -4.76
N LEU A 551 72.60 -79.45 -5.95
CA LEU A 551 72.96 -78.50 -7.00
C LEU A 551 72.81 -77.03 -6.54
N LEU A 552 71.77 -76.71 -5.76
CA LEU A 552 71.59 -75.37 -5.17
C LEU A 552 72.63 -75.06 -4.09
N ALA A 553 73.01 -76.06 -3.30
CA ALA A 553 74.06 -75.96 -2.29
C ALA A 553 75.44 -75.75 -2.93
N ASP A 554 75.69 -76.36 -4.09
CA ASP A 554 76.90 -76.20 -4.90
C ASP A 554 76.97 -74.84 -5.65
N GLY A 555 75.98 -73.98 -5.45
CA GLY A 555 76.01 -72.59 -5.92
C GLY A 555 75.28 -72.34 -7.24
N TYR A 556 74.48 -73.29 -7.75
CA TYR A 556 73.65 -73.02 -8.92
C TYR A 556 72.71 -71.83 -8.69
N ARG A 557 72.72 -70.90 -9.65
CA ARG A 557 71.80 -69.76 -9.72
C ARG A 557 71.23 -69.72 -11.13
N PRO A 558 69.90 -69.72 -11.31
CA PRO A 558 69.29 -69.75 -12.64
C PRO A 558 69.51 -68.47 -13.47
N GLU A 559 70.02 -67.41 -12.83
CA GLU A 559 70.36 -66.13 -13.47
C GLU A 559 71.84 -66.06 -13.93
N GLN A 560 72.66 -67.05 -13.56
CA GLN A 560 74.07 -67.20 -13.95
C GLN A 560 74.21 -68.31 -14.98
#